data_AF-A0A0Q4IHT2-F1
#
_entry.id   AF-A0A0Q4IHT2-F1
#
_cell.length_a   1.000
_cell.length_b   1.000
_cell.length_c   1.000
_cell.angle_alpha   90.00
_cell.angle_beta   90.00
_cell.angle_gamma   90.00
#
_symmetry.space_group_name_H-M   'P 1'
#
loop_
_entity.id
_entity.type
_entity.pdbx_description
1 polymer ?
#
loop_
_entity_poly.entity_id
_entity_poly.type
_entity_poly.pdbx_seq_one_letter_code
_entity_poly.pdbx_strand_id
1 'polypeptide(L)'
;MAFTGGHAPWVVVATVVTAAASGTRLPDLDTPLNLNHRSALLHGVIPMLVALLDPRTWGVAAGLGFGIGLHLAADLFPGKMRGYATIKLPLLGSIGAGLSYLWIAANAAGNLIGGVLILPWIADDEALRGILAGVGLVGMFYLLTAKGGWAALALFGAIGWWWLG
;
A
#
# COMPACT_ATOMS: atom_id res chain seq x y z
N MET A 1 -9.71 -3.75 23.81
CA MET A 1 -8.71 -4.41 22.96
C MET A 1 -9.41 -5.45 22.09
N ALA A 2 -10.18 -5.02 21.07
CA ALA A 2 -11.08 -5.92 20.34
C ALA A 2 -10.39 -6.75 19.24
N PHE A 3 -9.16 -6.40 18.85
CA PHE A 3 -8.43 -7.03 17.75
C PHE A 3 -7.01 -7.48 18.11
N THR A 4 -6.61 -7.37 19.38
CA THR A 4 -5.29 -7.80 19.84
C THR A 4 -5.43 -9.09 20.64
N GLY A 5 -5.07 -10.21 20.01
CA GLY A 5 -4.58 -11.44 20.65
C GLY A 5 -5.50 -12.18 21.63
N GLY A 6 -5.94 -13.38 21.23
CA GLY A 6 -6.36 -14.41 22.17
C GLY A 6 -7.31 -15.47 21.59
N HIS A 7 -8.31 -15.07 20.81
CA HIS A 7 -9.42 -15.98 20.45
C HIS A 7 -9.79 -16.02 18.97
N ALA A 8 -9.19 -15.21 18.10
CA ALA A 8 -9.52 -15.23 16.67
C ALA A 8 -8.37 -14.72 15.75
N PRO A 9 -7.27 -15.46 15.60
CA PRO A 9 -6.17 -15.12 14.67
C PRO A 9 -6.66 -14.80 13.25
N TRP A 10 -7.69 -15.53 12.80
CA TRP A 10 -8.33 -15.34 11.50
C TRP A 10 -8.97 -13.95 11.32
N VAL A 11 -9.43 -13.29 12.39
CA VAL A 11 -10.01 -11.94 12.31
C VAL A 11 -8.92 -10.92 11.99
N VAL A 12 -7.74 -11.05 12.60
CA VAL A 12 -6.59 -10.19 12.29
C VAL A 12 -6.17 -10.40 10.83
N VAL A 13 -6.05 -11.66 10.40
CA VAL A 13 -5.75 -12.02 9.00
C VAL A 13 -6.77 -11.37 8.05
N ALA A 14 -8.06 -11.61 8.28
CA ALA A 14 -9.13 -11.07 7.44
C ALA A 14 -9.10 -9.53 7.40
N THR A 15 -8.88 -8.89 8.55
CA THR A 15 -8.81 -7.41 8.65
C THR A 15 -7.66 -6.86 7.81
N VAL A 16 -6.45 -7.40 7.97
CA VAL A 16 -5.27 -6.92 7.24
C VAL A 16 -5.42 -7.19 5.74
N VAL A 17 -5.87 -8.38 5.34
CA VAL A 17 -6.00 -8.76 3.93
C VAL A 17 -7.10 -7.96 3.22
N THR A 18 -8.25 -7.73 3.87
CA THR A 18 -9.32 -6.91 3.31
C THR A 18 -8.94 -5.43 3.23
N ALA A 19 -8.24 -4.91 4.24
CA ALA A 19 -7.69 -3.56 4.21
C ALA A 19 -6.62 -3.42 3.11
N ALA A 20 -5.78 -4.44 2.88
CA ALA A 20 -4.83 -4.45 1.76
C ALA A 20 -5.54 -4.43 0.40
N ALA A 21 -6.54 -5.27 0.19
CA ALA A 21 -7.34 -5.27 -1.04
C ALA A 21 -8.08 -3.93 -1.26
N SER A 22 -8.49 -3.27 -0.17
CA SER A 22 -9.09 -1.94 -0.25
C SER A 22 -8.03 -0.87 -0.57
N GLY A 23 -6.85 -0.98 0.05
CA GLY A 23 -5.72 -0.09 -0.13
C GLY A 23 -5.17 -0.08 -1.57
N THR A 24 -5.31 -1.17 -2.33
CA THR A 24 -4.91 -1.17 -3.75
C THR A 24 -5.81 -0.29 -4.64
N ARG A 25 -6.99 0.12 -4.15
CA ARG A 25 -7.95 0.97 -4.87
C ARG A 25 -8.16 2.33 -4.21
N LEU A 26 -7.77 2.48 -2.95
CA LEU A 26 -7.96 3.72 -2.19
C LEU A 26 -7.30 4.94 -2.85
N PRO A 27 -6.08 4.87 -3.42
CA PRO A 27 -5.49 6.00 -4.13
C PRO A 27 -6.37 6.53 -5.28
N ASP A 28 -7.08 5.65 -5.99
CA ASP A 28 -7.94 6.03 -7.10
C ASP A 28 -9.21 6.79 -6.67
N LEU A 29 -9.55 6.81 -5.37
CA LEU A 29 -10.66 7.61 -4.86
C LEU A 29 -10.43 9.12 -5.01
N ASP A 30 -9.21 9.55 -5.33
CA ASP A 30 -8.90 10.94 -5.68
C ASP A 30 -9.79 11.51 -6.78
N THR A 31 -10.12 10.71 -7.79
CA THR A 31 -10.97 11.12 -8.92
C THR A 31 -12.42 11.35 -8.50
N PRO A 32 -13.13 10.38 -7.90
CA PRO A 32 -14.51 10.59 -7.44
C PRO A 32 -14.62 11.62 -6.31
N LEU A 33 -13.57 11.84 -5.51
CA LEU A 33 -13.53 12.87 -4.46
C LEU A 33 -13.10 14.26 -4.96
N ASN A 34 -12.88 14.43 -6.27
CA ASN A 34 -12.46 15.69 -6.89
C ASN A 34 -11.15 16.26 -6.30
N LEU A 35 -10.22 15.39 -5.86
CA LEU A 35 -8.91 15.75 -5.34
C LEU A 35 -7.84 15.91 -6.44
N ASN A 36 -8.25 15.78 -7.71
CA ASN A 36 -7.41 15.55 -8.90
C ASN A 36 -6.74 14.17 -8.87
N HIS A 37 -6.67 13.50 -10.03
CA HIS A 37 -6.00 12.22 -10.17
C HIS A 37 -4.56 12.31 -9.61
N ARG A 38 -4.19 11.33 -8.76
CA ARG A 38 -2.90 11.25 -8.06
C ARG A 38 -2.65 12.38 -7.07
N SER A 39 -3.62 12.62 -6.18
CA SER A 39 -3.46 13.55 -5.07
C SER A 39 -2.44 12.99 -4.09
N ALA A 40 -1.60 13.86 -3.55
CA ALA A 40 -0.64 13.51 -2.51
C ALA A 40 -1.30 12.99 -1.21
N LEU A 41 -2.60 13.25 -1.02
CA LEU A 41 -3.35 12.80 0.16
C LEU A 41 -3.61 11.30 0.12
N LEU A 42 -4.02 10.76 -1.02
CA LEU A 42 -4.32 9.33 -1.16
C LEU A 42 -3.18 8.54 -1.80
N HIS A 43 -2.31 9.19 -2.59
CA HIS A 43 -1.07 8.62 -3.11
C HIS A 43 0.11 8.88 -2.17
N GLY A 44 -0.09 8.61 -0.89
CA GLY A 44 0.90 8.87 0.16
C GLY A 44 0.77 7.91 1.34
N VAL A 45 1.60 8.10 2.36
CA VAL A 45 1.52 7.36 3.64
C VAL A 45 0.35 7.81 4.53
N ILE A 46 -0.29 8.93 4.21
CA ILE A 46 -1.30 9.57 5.06
C ILE A 46 -2.45 8.62 5.46
N PRO A 47 -3.08 7.84 4.55
CA PRO A 47 -4.18 6.97 4.94
C PRO A 47 -3.77 5.91 5.98
N MET A 48 -2.57 5.34 5.84
CA MET A 48 -1.99 4.43 6.83
C MET A 48 -1.75 5.15 8.16
N LEU A 49 -1.14 6.34 8.12
CA LEU A 49 -0.84 7.12 9.33
C LEU A 49 -2.11 7.53 10.09
N VAL A 50 -3.20 7.88 9.40
CA VAL A 50 -4.48 8.17 10.03
C VAL A 50 -5.03 6.92 10.72
N ALA A 51 -4.96 5.76 10.08
CA ALA A 51 -5.38 4.49 10.69
C ALA A 51 -4.49 4.06 11.87
N LEU A 52 -3.28 4.62 12.02
CA LEU A 52 -2.40 4.37 13.18
C LEU A 52 -2.79 5.17 14.43
N LEU A 53 -3.63 6.20 14.31
CA LEU A 53 -4.02 7.07 15.42
C LEU A 53 -4.82 6.35 16.52
N ASP A 54 -5.51 5.25 16.19
CA ASP A 54 -6.19 4.37 17.17
C ASP A 54 -5.55 2.97 17.13
N PRO A 55 -5.02 2.44 18.26
CA PRO A 55 -4.53 1.06 18.36
C PRO A 55 -5.53 -0.01 17.89
N ARG A 56 -6.84 0.27 17.97
CA ARG A 56 -7.89 -0.64 17.49
C ARG A 56 -7.88 -0.81 15.98
N THR A 57 -7.31 0.14 15.23
CA THR A 57 -7.26 0.14 13.76
C THR A 57 -5.90 -0.25 13.21
N TRP A 58 -4.95 -0.71 14.03
CA TRP A 58 -3.62 -1.08 13.57
C TRP A 58 -3.61 -2.20 12.52
N GLY A 59 -4.53 -3.17 12.59
CA GLY A 59 -4.72 -4.14 11.51
C GLY A 59 -5.13 -3.51 10.18
N VAL A 60 -5.99 -2.50 10.23
CA VAL A 60 -6.38 -1.71 9.05
C VAL A 60 -5.18 -0.91 8.54
N ALA A 61 -4.42 -0.26 9.42
CA ALA A 61 -3.23 0.48 9.06
C ALA A 61 -2.20 -0.41 8.34
N ALA A 62 -1.90 -1.59 8.88
CA ALA A 62 -0.99 -2.55 8.26
C ALA A 62 -1.47 -2.95 6.85
N GLY A 63 -2.75 -3.28 6.72
CA GLY A 63 -3.36 -3.62 5.43
C GLY A 63 -3.28 -2.46 4.43
N LEU A 64 -3.68 -1.25 4.82
CA LEU A 64 -3.59 -0.06 3.98
C LEU A 64 -2.15 0.20 3.53
N GLY A 65 -1.16 0.03 4.43
CA GLY A 65 0.26 0.11 4.08
C GLY A 65 0.64 -0.87 2.97
N PHE A 66 0.24 -2.13 3.07
CA PHE A 66 0.51 -3.09 1.98
C PHE A 66 -0.21 -2.72 0.68
N GLY A 67 -1.52 -2.46 0.75
CA GLY A 67 -2.33 -2.18 -0.44
C GLY A 67 -1.89 -0.93 -1.20
N ILE A 68 -1.73 0.19 -0.49
CA ILE A 68 -1.29 1.47 -1.07
C ILE A 68 0.15 1.33 -1.57
N GLY A 69 1.03 0.66 -0.81
CA GLY A 69 2.41 0.42 -1.22
C GLY A 69 2.52 -0.34 -2.54
N LEU A 70 1.72 -1.40 -2.72
CA LEU A 70 1.63 -2.17 -3.97
C LEU A 70 1.05 -1.34 -5.12
N HIS A 71 0.01 -0.55 -4.85
CA HIS A 71 -0.55 0.38 -5.83
C HIS A 71 0.50 1.36 -6.34
N LEU A 72 1.18 2.05 -5.42
CA LEU A 72 2.23 3.01 -5.75
C LEU A 72 3.42 2.37 -6.46
N ALA A 73 3.76 1.13 -6.13
CA ALA A 73 4.81 0.40 -6.83
C ALA A 73 4.47 0.15 -8.31
N ALA A 74 3.21 -0.17 -8.65
CA ALA A 74 2.78 -0.24 -10.05
C ALA A 74 2.86 1.13 -10.73
N ASP A 75 2.50 2.18 -9.99
CA ASP A 75 2.49 3.57 -10.44
C ASP A 75 3.87 4.19 -10.71
N LEU A 76 4.95 3.53 -10.28
CA LEU A 76 6.33 3.83 -10.67
C LEU A 76 6.65 3.48 -12.12
N PHE A 77 5.83 2.65 -12.77
CA PHE A 77 6.04 2.22 -14.14
C PHE A 77 4.89 2.66 -15.05
N PRO A 78 4.54 3.96 -15.08
CA PRO A 78 3.45 4.41 -15.93
C PRO A 78 3.90 4.38 -17.40
N GLY A 79 2.94 4.32 -18.31
CA GLY A 79 3.24 4.45 -19.74
C GLY A 79 3.92 5.79 -20.08
N LYS A 80 3.48 6.90 -19.46
CA LYS A 80 4.12 8.24 -19.50
C LYS A 80 3.80 9.03 -18.22
N MET A 81 4.81 9.59 -17.55
CA MET A 81 4.65 10.45 -16.37
C MET A 81 4.53 11.93 -16.77
N ARG A 82 3.37 12.35 -17.29
CA ARG A 82 3.08 13.75 -17.69
C ARG A 82 1.64 14.12 -17.39
N GLY A 83 1.36 15.43 -17.25
CA GLY A 83 0.01 15.97 -17.14
C GLY A 83 -0.74 15.47 -15.89
N TYR A 84 -1.73 14.62 -16.10
CA TYR A 84 -2.53 14.00 -15.03
C TYR A 84 -1.79 12.90 -14.27
N ALA A 85 -0.71 12.34 -14.83
CA ALA A 85 0.04 11.26 -14.17
C ALA A 85 0.96 11.76 -13.03
N THR A 86 1.19 13.07 -12.92
CA THR A 86 2.05 13.64 -11.87
C THR A 86 1.29 13.84 -10.57
N ILE A 87 1.97 13.69 -9.44
CA ILE A 87 1.43 13.96 -8.10
C ILE A 87 0.96 15.42 -8.00
N LYS A 88 -0.23 15.61 -7.41
CA LYS A 88 -0.81 16.92 -7.11
C LYS A 88 -0.82 17.15 -5.61
N LEU A 89 -0.18 18.23 -5.18
CA LEU A 89 -0.30 18.71 -3.81
C LEU A 89 -1.63 19.47 -3.65
N PRO A 90 -2.32 19.33 -2.51
CA PRO A 90 -3.46 20.17 -2.18
C PRO A 90 -3.07 21.65 -2.30
N LEU A 91 -3.90 22.43 -2.99
CA LEU A 91 -3.74 23.88 -3.18
C LEU A 91 -2.53 24.34 -4.02
N LEU A 92 -1.50 23.51 -4.20
CA LEU A 92 -0.24 23.86 -4.88
C LEU A 92 -0.12 23.26 -6.29
N GLY A 93 -0.99 22.32 -6.64
CA GLY A 93 -1.01 21.71 -7.97
C GLY A 93 0.14 20.72 -8.19
N SER A 94 0.63 20.64 -9.43
CA SER A 94 1.59 19.62 -9.86
C SER A 94 2.99 19.83 -9.32
N ILE A 95 3.63 18.78 -8.79
CA ILE A 95 5.07 18.83 -8.43
C ILE A 95 6.00 18.47 -9.60
N GLY A 96 5.45 18.17 -10.78
CA GLY A 96 6.23 17.78 -11.95
C GLY A 96 6.71 16.33 -11.91
N ALA A 97 7.24 15.84 -13.04
CA ALA A 97 7.49 14.40 -13.26
C ALA A 97 8.59 13.83 -12.35
N GLY A 98 9.73 14.51 -12.23
CA GLY A 98 10.85 14.02 -11.42
C GLY A 98 10.48 13.87 -9.94
N LEU A 99 9.89 14.92 -9.35
CA LEU A 99 9.42 14.86 -7.96
C LEU A 99 8.26 13.87 -7.77
N SER A 100 7.43 13.64 -8.79
CA SER A 100 6.38 12.62 -8.72
C SER A 100 6.95 11.21 -8.60
N TYR A 101 8.00 10.86 -9.37
CA TYR A 101 8.66 9.56 -9.22
C TYR A 101 9.27 9.38 -7.83
N LEU A 102 9.97 10.40 -7.32
CA LEU A 102 10.54 10.36 -5.98
C LEU A 102 9.46 10.22 -4.91
N TRP A 103 8.37 10.97 -5.03
CA TRP A 103 7.23 10.91 -4.12
C TRP A 103 6.61 9.52 -4.10
N ILE A 104 6.31 8.95 -5.27
CA ILE A 104 5.71 7.62 -5.38
C ILE A 104 6.66 6.56 -4.81
N ALA A 105 7.96 6.62 -5.12
CA ALA A 105 8.93 5.65 -4.64
C ALA A 105 9.06 5.69 -3.10
N ALA A 106 9.21 6.89 -2.54
CA ALA A 106 9.31 7.08 -1.10
C ALA A 106 8.04 6.63 -0.37
N ASN A 107 6.86 6.96 -0.90
CA ASN A 107 5.60 6.57 -0.28
C ASN A 107 5.27 5.09 -0.49
N ALA A 108 5.68 4.47 -1.59
CA ALA A 108 5.57 3.03 -1.79
C ALA A 108 6.39 2.28 -0.73
N ALA A 109 7.67 2.66 -0.58
CA ALA A 109 8.54 2.09 0.43
C ALA A 109 8.02 2.35 1.85
N GLY A 110 7.62 3.59 2.16
CA GLY A 110 7.10 3.96 3.48
C GLY A 110 5.85 3.19 3.88
N ASN A 111 4.93 2.99 2.94
CA ASN A 111 3.71 2.20 3.17
C ASN A 111 4.03 0.70 3.35
N LEU A 112 4.88 0.09 2.51
CA LEU A 112 5.26 -1.33 2.63
C LEU A 112 6.02 -1.60 3.93
N ILE A 113 7.02 -0.77 4.25
CA ILE A 113 7.81 -0.87 5.48
C ILE A 113 6.90 -0.65 6.69
N GLY A 114 6.05 0.38 6.66
CA GLY A 114 5.08 0.64 7.72
C GLY A 114 4.17 -0.57 7.96
N GLY A 115 3.63 -1.15 6.89
CA GLY A 115 2.82 -2.37 6.97
C GLY A 115 3.52 -3.51 7.71
N VAL A 116 4.78 -3.79 7.36
CA VAL A 116 5.60 -4.83 8.02
C VAL A 116 5.87 -4.49 9.49
N LEU A 117 6.26 -3.25 9.79
CA LEU A 117 6.62 -2.83 11.16
C LEU A 117 5.45 -2.88 12.15
N ILE A 118 4.20 -2.85 11.66
CA ILE A 118 3.00 -2.94 12.50
C ILE A 118 2.66 -4.40 12.87
N LEU A 119 3.00 -5.38 12.03
CA LEU A 119 2.59 -6.78 12.23
C LEU A 119 2.97 -7.39 13.59
N PRO A 120 4.20 -7.18 14.13
CA PRO A 120 4.59 -7.74 15.42
C PRO A 120 3.73 -7.29 16.60
N TRP A 121 2.99 -6.18 16.45
CA TRP A 121 2.14 -5.63 17.51
C TRP A 121 0.72 -6.17 17.49
N ILE A 122 0.30 -6.84 16.41
CA ILE A 122 -1.09 -7.25 16.18
C ILE A 122 -1.28 -8.73 15.85
N ALA A 123 -0.21 -9.43 15.46
CA ALA A 123 -0.28 -10.80 14.96
C ALA A 123 0.67 -11.73 15.73
N ASP A 124 0.19 -12.94 16.02
CA ASP A 124 1.03 -14.08 16.39
C ASP A 124 1.61 -14.76 15.14
N ASP A 125 2.42 -15.81 15.31
CA ASP A 125 3.08 -16.51 14.21
C ASP A 125 2.11 -17.18 13.22
N GLU A 126 0.94 -17.60 13.68
CA GLU A 126 -0.09 -18.19 12.81
C GLU A 126 -0.76 -17.11 11.96
N ALA A 127 -1.23 -16.04 12.59
CA ALA A 127 -1.81 -14.89 11.92
C ALA A 127 -0.81 -14.23 10.97
N LEU A 128 0.46 -14.11 11.35
CA LEU A 128 1.51 -13.54 10.52
C LEU A 128 1.65 -14.30 9.19
N ARG A 129 1.71 -15.63 9.25
CA ARG A 129 1.77 -16.48 8.04
C ARG A 129 0.54 -16.31 7.16
N GLY A 130 -0.65 -16.29 7.78
CA GLY A 130 -1.91 -16.06 7.07
C GLY A 130 -1.97 -14.68 6.40
N ILE A 131 -1.49 -13.64 7.09
CA ILE A 131 -1.41 -12.27 6.57
C ILE A 131 -0.46 -12.21 5.37
N LEU A 132 0.76 -12.72 5.50
CA LEU A 132 1.76 -12.67 4.43
C LEU A 132 1.29 -13.44 3.19
N ALA A 133 0.69 -14.61 3.38
CA ALA A 133 0.10 -15.37 2.27
C ALA A 133 -1.06 -14.62 1.61
N GLY A 134 -2.00 -14.10 2.41
CA GLY A 134 -3.18 -13.38 1.90
C GLY A 134 -2.83 -12.08 1.19
N VAL A 135 -1.95 -11.26 1.78
CA VAL A 135 -1.44 -10.02 1.17
C VAL A 135 -0.63 -10.33 -0.09
N GLY A 136 0.18 -11.39 -0.06
CA GLY A 136 0.93 -11.85 -1.24
C GLY A 136 0.02 -12.22 -2.41
N LEU A 137 -1.07 -12.95 -2.16
CA LEU A 137 -2.07 -13.29 -3.17
C LEU A 137 -2.80 -12.05 -3.70
N VAL A 138 -3.26 -11.15 -2.81
CA VAL A 138 -3.90 -9.89 -3.20
C VAL A 138 -2.96 -9.05 -4.06
N GLY A 139 -1.70 -8.89 -3.63
CA GLY A 139 -0.70 -8.10 -4.34
C GLY A 139 -0.34 -8.70 -5.69
N MET A 140 -0.14 -10.02 -5.76
CA MET A 140 0.11 -10.70 -7.04
C MET A 140 -1.06 -10.50 -8.01
N PHE A 141 -2.30 -10.77 -7.58
CA PHE A 141 -3.47 -10.59 -8.43
C PHE A 141 -3.62 -9.15 -8.90
N TYR A 142 -3.46 -8.18 -8.00
CA TYR A 142 -3.51 -6.77 -8.34
C TYR A 142 -2.45 -6.41 -9.38
N LEU A 143 -1.17 -6.73 -9.13
CA LEU A 143 -0.07 -6.35 -10.01
C LEU A 143 -0.13 -7.04 -11.39
N LEU A 144 -0.70 -8.23 -11.50
CA LEU A 144 -0.90 -8.89 -12.80
C LEU A 144 -1.91 -8.14 -13.69
N THR A 145 -2.83 -7.39 -13.07
CA THR A 145 -3.89 -6.65 -13.78
C THR A 145 -3.61 -5.15 -13.88
N ALA A 146 -2.78 -4.60 -12.99
CA ALA A 146 -2.45 -3.19 -12.94
C ALA A 146 -1.48 -2.78 -14.06
N LYS A 147 -1.69 -1.57 -14.59
CA LYS A 147 -0.73 -0.96 -15.53
C LYS A 147 0.59 -0.69 -14.82
N GLY A 148 1.70 -1.18 -15.38
CA GLY A 148 3.01 -1.11 -14.73
C GLY A 148 3.24 -2.21 -13.68
N GLY A 149 2.23 -3.00 -13.35
CA GLY A 149 2.33 -4.03 -12.31
C GLY A 149 3.27 -5.18 -12.65
N TRP A 150 3.43 -5.56 -13.92
CA TRP A 150 4.45 -6.53 -14.35
C TRP A 150 5.89 -6.07 -14.04
N ALA A 151 6.19 -4.78 -14.25
CA ALA A 151 7.49 -4.23 -13.92
C ALA A 151 7.72 -4.18 -12.41
N ALA A 152 6.68 -3.85 -11.64
CA ALA A 152 6.72 -3.92 -10.18
C ALA A 152 6.91 -5.37 -9.68
N LEU A 153 6.24 -6.37 -10.28
CA LEU A 153 6.44 -7.78 -9.97
C LEU A 153 7.88 -8.23 -10.24
N ALA A 154 8.44 -7.84 -11.39
CA ALA A 154 9.83 -8.13 -11.72
C ALA A 154 10.80 -7.49 -10.71
N LEU A 155 10.54 -6.23 -10.31
CA LEU A 155 11.32 -5.55 -9.28
C LEU A 155 11.25 -6.28 -7.93
N PHE A 156 10.04 -6.63 -7.45
CA PHE A 156 9.89 -7.37 -6.20
C PHE A 156 10.51 -8.76 -6.27
N GLY A 157 10.39 -9.45 -7.40
CA GLY A 157 11.04 -10.73 -7.65
C GLY A 157 12.57 -10.62 -7.61
N ALA A 158 13.15 -9.59 -8.21
CA ALA A 158 14.59 -9.34 -8.17
C ALA A 158 15.08 -9.01 -6.75
N ILE A 159 14.33 -8.19 -6.00
CA ILE A 159 14.62 -7.91 -4.59
C ILE A 159 14.56 -9.20 -3.77
N GLY A 160 13.49 -9.99 -3.91
CA GLY A 160 13.34 -11.25 -3.20
C GLY A 160 14.45 -12.25 -3.52
N TRP A 161 14.82 -12.37 -4.79
CA TRP A 161 15.94 -13.20 -5.24
C TRP A 161 17.25 -12.78 -4.57
N TRP A 162 17.57 -11.49 -4.57
CA TRP A 162 18.80 -10.97 -3.96
C TRP A 162 18.89 -11.24 -2.46
N TRP A 163 17.75 -11.24 -1.76
CA TRP A 163 17.72 -11.49 -0.31
C TRP A 163 17.71 -12.98 0.06
N LEU A 164 17.29 -13.86 -0.85
CA LEU A 164 17.12 -15.31 -0.59
C LEU A 164 18.17 -16.20 -1.25
N GLY A 165 18.89 -15.70 -2.28
CA GLY A 165 19.90 -16.44 -3.03
C GLY A 165 21.31 -16.04 -2.68
#